data_AF-A0A1D2WXQ8-F1
#
_entry.id   AF-A0A1D2WXQ8-F1
#
_cell.length_a   1.000
_cell.length_b   1.000
_cell.length_c   1.000
_cell.angle_alpha   90.00
_cell.angle_beta   90.00
_cell.angle_gamma   90.00
#
_symmetry.space_group_name_H-M   'P 1'
#
loop_
_entity.id
_entity.type
_entity.pdbx_description
1 polymer ?
#
loop_
_entity_poly.entity_id
_entity_poly.type
_entity_poly.pdbx_seq_one_letter_code
_entity_poly.pdbx_strand_id
1 'polypeptide(L)'
;MPILDGLKTLARIINECPNPVVMISALGKRAEEITLTAFEYRAVNVIQKPEGILSQNMPDMAEEICRKICAAVKAKTEVRTK
;
A
#
# COMPACT_ATOMS: atom_id res chain seq x y z
N MET A 1 11.39 -5.88 -5.03
CA MET A 1 11.68 -4.84 -6.03
C MET A 1 13.19 -4.61 -6.01
N PRO A 2 13.93 -4.97 -7.07
CA PRO A 2 15.41 -4.93 -7.05
C PRO A 2 16.01 -3.56 -7.43
N ILE A 3 15.27 -2.69 -8.12
CA ILE A 3 15.80 -1.42 -8.67
C ILE A 3 15.31 -0.19 -7.87
N LEU A 4 14.01 -0.12 -7.57
CA LEU A 4 13.40 0.97 -6.81
C LEU A 4 12.67 0.40 -5.59
N ASP A 5 12.87 0.98 -4.42
CA ASP A 5 12.18 0.56 -3.21
C ASP A 5 10.69 0.99 -3.22
N GLY A 6 9.89 0.37 -2.36
CA GLY A 6 8.43 0.58 -2.35
C GLY A 6 8.01 2.01 -2.01
N LEU A 7 8.73 2.69 -1.12
CA LEU A 7 8.41 4.07 -0.73
C LEU A 7 8.76 5.06 -1.84
N LYS A 8 9.93 4.90 -2.48
CA LYS A 8 10.27 5.72 -3.65
C LYS A 8 9.33 5.45 -4.82
N THR A 9 8.88 4.21 -4.99
CA THR A 9 7.87 3.87 -6.01
C THR A 9 6.54 4.57 -5.72
N LEU A 10 6.07 4.54 -4.46
CA LEU A 10 4.87 5.27 -4.03
C LEU A 10 4.98 6.77 -4.30
N ALA A 11 6.09 7.39 -3.88
CA ALA A 11 6.33 8.81 -4.12
C ALA A 11 6.30 9.16 -5.61
N ARG A 12 6.90 8.30 -6.46
CA ARG A 12 6.89 8.46 -7.90
C ARG A 12 5.48 8.35 -8.49
N ILE A 13 4.72 7.32 -8.09
CA ILE A 13 3.33 7.13 -8.55
C ILE A 13 2.51 8.37 -8.23
N ILE A 14 2.57 8.90 -7.01
CA ILE A 14 1.75 10.05 -6.63
C ILE A 14 2.13 11.32 -7.39
N ASN A 15 3.42 11.50 -7.67
CA ASN A 15 3.89 12.65 -8.45
C ASN A 15 3.53 12.57 -9.93
N GLU A 16 3.62 11.38 -10.53
CA GLU A 16 3.37 11.18 -11.98
C GLU A 16 1.89 10.94 -12.29
N CYS A 17 1.22 10.14 -11.46
CA CYS A 17 -0.15 9.66 -11.62
C CYS A 17 -0.86 9.56 -10.25
N PRO A 18 -1.42 10.66 -9.71
CA PRO A 18 -2.02 10.72 -8.37
C PRO A 18 -3.29 9.88 -8.24
N ASN A 19 -3.11 8.55 -8.17
CA ASN A 19 -4.16 7.56 -7.94
C ASN A 19 -4.12 7.10 -6.47
N PRO A 20 -5.25 6.64 -5.90
CA PRO A 20 -5.28 5.95 -4.62
C PRO A 20 -4.34 4.72 -4.63
N VAL A 21 -3.38 4.67 -3.71
CA VAL A 21 -2.45 3.53 -3.58
C VAL A 21 -2.69 2.79 -2.27
N VAL A 22 -2.81 1.46 -2.35
CA VAL A 22 -2.76 0.56 -1.21
C VAL A 22 -1.43 -0.17 -1.23
N MET A 23 -0.62 0.00 -0.18
CA MET A 23 0.71 -0.59 -0.11
C MET A 23 0.66 -1.96 0.57
N ILE A 24 1.42 -2.94 0.09
CA ILE A 24 1.59 -4.25 0.75
C ILE A 24 3.06 -4.40 1.14
N SER A 25 3.37 -4.46 2.44
CA SER A 25 4.75 -4.43 2.94
C SER A 25 5.05 -5.53 3.96
N ALA A 26 6.30 -5.97 4.01
CA ALA A 26 6.75 -7.04 4.91
C ALA A 26 6.90 -6.56 6.36
N LEU A 27 6.73 -7.51 7.29
CA LEU A 27 7.02 -7.33 8.70
C LEU A 27 8.52 -7.13 8.97
N GLY A 28 8.82 -6.36 10.00
CA GLY A 28 10.18 -6.16 10.51
C GLY A 28 10.29 -4.94 11.41
N LYS A 29 11.48 -4.71 11.98
CA LYS A 29 11.75 -3.58 12.90
C LYS A 29 11.42 -2.19 12.35
N ARG A 30 11.32 -2.06 11.03
CA ARG A 30 11.00 -0.81 10.32
C ARG A 30 9.56 -0.76 9.78
N ALA A 31 8.71 -1.74 10.09
CA ALA A 31 7.36 -1.81 9.54
C ALA A 31 6.51 -0.59 9.98
N GLU A 32 6.66 -0.15 11.23
CA GLU A 32 5.98 1.03 11.76
C GLU A 32 6.45 2.31 11.03
N GLU A 33 7.76 2.51 10.92
CA GLU A 33 8.34 3.66 10.20
C GLU A 33 7.90 3.69 8.74
N ILE A 34 7.99 2.56 8.04
CA ILE A 34 7.58 2.44 6.63
C ILE A 34 6.08 2.73 6.49
N THR A 35 5.25 2.26 7.42
CA THR A 35 3.81 2.48 7.39
C THR A 35 3.49 3.95 7.59
N LEU A 36 4.14 4.61 8.56
CA LEU A 36 3.97 6.04 8.81
C LEU A 36 4.40 6.86 7.59
N THR A 37 5.60 6.61 7.05
CA THR A 37 6.09 7.29 5.84
C THR A 37 5.20 7.03 4.63
N ALA A 38 4.61 5.84 4.51
CA ALA A 38 3.66 5.55 3.42
C ALA A 38 2.40 6.43 3.53
N PHE A 39 1.86 6.62 4.74
CA PHE A 39 0.74 7.52 4.95
C PHE A 39 1.09 8.99 4.71
N GLU A 40 2.29 9.44 5.11
CA GLU A 40 2.81 10.76 4.76
C GLU A 40 2.91 10.95 3.25
N TYR A 41 3.30 9.89 2.54
CA TYR A 41 3.30 9.81 1.08
C TYR A 41 1.92 9.44 0.56
N ARG A 42 0.82 9.84 1.21
CA ARG A 42 -0.57 9.72 0.72
C ARG A 42 -0.99 8.30 0.29
N ALA A 43 -0.37 7.25 0.82
CA ALA A 43 -0.95 5.91 0.72
C ALA A 43 -2.30 5.92 1.43
N VAL A 44 -3.30 5.29 0.82
CA VAL A 44 -4.65 5.23 1.38
C VAL A 44 -4.77 4.11 2.40
N ASN A 45 -3.97 3.05 2.24
CA ASN A 45 -3.92 1.95 3.20
C ASN A 45 -2.60 1.20 3.09
N VAL A 46 -2.22 0.51 4.16
CA VAL A 46 -1.09 -0.42 4.19
C VAL A 46 -1.60 -1.79 4.67
N ILE A 47 -1.26 -2.84 3.92
CA ILE A 47 -1.54 -4.24 4.25
C ILE A 47 -0.21 -4.90 4.59
N GLN A 48 -0.24 -5.68 5.66
CA GLN A 48 0.90 -6.46 6.06
C GLN A 48 1.01 -7.69 5.17
N LYS A 49 2.19 -7.92 4.61
CA LYS A 49 2.48 -9.13 3.85
C LYS A 49 2.46 -10.33 4.82
N PRO A 50 1.77 -11.43 4.48
CA PRO A 50 1.74 -12.62 5.31
C PRO A 50 3.14 -13.25 5.36
N GLU A 51 3.45 -13.86 6.51
CA GLU A 51 4.67 -14.65 6.65
C GLU A 51 4.44 -16.08 6.10
N GLY A 52 5.42 -16.60 5.37
CA GLY A 52 5.46 -18.00 4.92
C GLY A 52 4.99 -18.27 3.48
N ILE A 53 5.57 -19.33 2.88
CA ILE A 53 5.31 -19.81 1.51
C ILE A 53 3.99 -20.63 1.42
N LEU A 54 3.43 -21.00 2.57
CA LEU A 54 2.21 -21.81 2.72
C LEU A 54 1.24 -21.11 3.67
N SER A 55 0.79 -19.90 3.32
CA SER A 55 -0.22 -19.22 4.14
C SER A 55 -1.56 -19.94 3.98
N GLN A 56 -1.97 -20.74 4.97
CA GLN A 56 -3.33 -21.28 5.04
C GLN A 56 -4.41 -20.17 5.01
N ASN A 57 -4.01 -18.90 5.19
CA ASN A 57 -4.86 -17.72 5.25
C ASN A 57 -4.85 -16.88 3.95
N MET A 58 -4.43 -17.46 2.81
CA MET A 58 -4.44 -16.73 1.53
C MET A 58 -5.85 -16.26 1.10
N PRO A 59 -6.93 -17.04 1.30
CA PRO A 59 -8.30 -16.59 1.03
C PRO A 59 -8.70 -15.37 1.86
N ASP A 60 -8.40 -15.37 3.17
CA ASP A 60 -8.71 -14.25 4.06
C ASP A 60 -7.93 -12.98 3.66
N MET A 61 -6.67 -13.14 3.25
CA MET A 61 -5.88 -12.02 2.74
C MET A 61 -6.46 -11.49 1.42
N ALA A 62 -6.93 -12.37 0.52
CA ALA A 62 -7.57 -11.94 -0.72
C ALA A 62 -8.82 -11.11 -0.42
N GLU A 63 -9.65 -11.54 0.55
CA GLU A 63 -10.81 -10.78 1.01
C GLU A 63 -10.40 -9.44 1.62
N GLU A 64 -9.35 -9.40 2.45
CA GLU A 64 -8.84 -8.17 3.04
C GLU A 64 -8.36 -7.18 1.97
N ILE A 65 -7.60 -7.66 0.97
CA ILE A 65 -7.12 -6.86 -0.15
C ILE A 65 -8.29 -6.30 -0.94
N CYS A 66 -9.26 -7.14 -1.33
CA CYS A 66 -10.46 -6.70 -2.05
C CYS A 66 -11.20 -5.62 -1.28
N ARG A 67 -11.44 -5.83 0.02
CA ARG A 67 -12.12 -4.87 0.89
C ARG A 67 -11.38 -3.53 0.95
N LYS A 68 -10.07 -3.55 1.13
CA LYS A 68 -9.24 -2.35 1.21
C LYS A 68 -9.15 -1.60 -0.12
N ILE A 69 -9.08 -2.31 -1.24
CA ILE A 69 -9.16 -1.70 -2.58
C ILE A 69 -10.51 -1.02 -2.79
N CYS A 70 -11.63 -1.70 -2.49
CA CYS A 70 -12.95 -1.12 -2.61
C CYS A 70 -13.13 0.14 -1.73
N ALA A 71 -12.54 0.13 -0.53
CA ALA A 71 -12.50 1.32 0.33
C ALA A 71 -11.64 2.44 -0.27
N ALA A 72 -10.47 2.10 -0.83
CA ALA A 72 -9.56 3.07 -1.43
C ALA A 72 -10.14 3.79 -2.65
N VAL A 73 -10.95 3.10 -3.46
CA VAL A 73 -11.68 3.72 -4.60
C VAL A 73 -12.65 4.81 -4.14
N LYS A 74 -13.23 4.67 -2.94
CA LYS A 74 -14.15 5.66 -2.37
C LYS A 74 -13.43 6.79 -1.64
N ALA A 75 -12.13 6.65 -1.36
CA ALA A 75 -11.36 7.70 -0.74
C ALA A 75 -11.32 8.88 -1.71
N LYS A 76 -11.87 10.03 -1.29
CA LYS A 76 -11.64 11.31 -1.97
C LYS A 76 -10.17 11.66 -1.77
N THR A 77 -9.30 11.11 -2.60
CA THR A 77 -8.00 11.71 -2.83
C THR A 77 -8.30 13.01 -3.56
N GLU A 78 -7.92 14.16 -2.98
CA GLU A 78 -7.89 15.41 -3.73
C GLU A 78 -6.86 15.25 -4.84
N VAL A 79 -7.32 14.70 -5.96
CA VAL A 79 -6.60 14.64 -7.22
C VAL A 79 -6.74 16.05 -7.77
N ARG A 80 -5.65 16.81 -7.74
CA ARG A 80 -5.54 18.00 -8.59
C ARG A 80 -5.58 17.49 -10.04
N THR A 81 -6.78 17.42 -10.62
CA THR A 81 -6.94 17.50 -12.07
C THR A 81 -6.30 18.83 -12.47
N LYS A 82 -5.16 18.75 -13.16
CA LYS A 82 -4.68 19.87 -13.96
C LYS A 82 -5.62 20.07 -15.14
#